data_AF-A0AAU8GTH4-F1
#
_entry.id   AF-A0AAU8GTH4-F1
#
_cell.length_a   1.000
_cell.length_b   1.000
_cell.length_c   1.000
_cell.angle_alpha   90.00
_cell.angle_beta   90.00
_cell.angle_gamma   90.00
#
_symmetry.space_group_name_H-M   'P 1'
#
loop_
_entity.id
_entity.type
_entity.pdbx_description
1 polymer ?
#
loop_
_entity_poly.entity_id
_entity_poly.type
_entity_poly.pdbx_seq_one_letter_code
_entity_poly.pdbx_strand_id
1 'polypeptide(L)'
;MAQAGNEKILGGLGSIFIIFGFVPWIGWLLSIAGIVLLFIAMNKLAQAFSDKNIFNKFLTGFLVSTAGILTGIIFGMFSMIPLMMGNSYHGMNLPFSGFMLIFIFLIVYALSIVGMYFYRQCFNLLHHYTQINLFRLAGAFMFWGAVGVIVFGLGAIAILVGWILLAIAFFSLPEHHEEKNTA
;
A
#
# COMPACT_ATOMS: atom_id res chain seq x y z
N MET A 1 -4.54 -23.60 -16.04
CA MET A 1 -3.14 -24.10 -16.03
C MET A 1 -2.29 -22.94 -15.51
N ALA A 2 -1.67 -23.15 -14.36
CA ALA A 2 -1.16 -22.13 -13.46
C ALA A 2 0.15 -21.53 -13.97
N GLN A 3 0.19 -20.21 -14.12
CA GLN A 3 1.38 -19.47 -14.54
C GLN A 3 2.18 -19.01 -13.32
N ALA A 4 2.74 -19.95 -12.56
CA ALA A 4 3.59 -19.65 -11.40
C ALA A 4 4.73 -18.66 -11.75
N GLY A 5 5.26 -18.73 -12.97
CA GLY A 5 6.23 -17.75 -13.49
C GLY A 5 5.65 -16.33 -13.66
N ASN A 6 4.41 -16.19 -14.13
CA ASN A 6 3.81 -14.86 -14.28
C ASN A 6 3.48 -14.23 -12.93
N GLU A 7 3.17 -14.98 -11.89
CA GLU A 7 2.85 -14.43 -10.56
C GLU A 7 4.03 -13.69 -9.94
N LYS A 8 5.24 -14.26 -10.08
CA LYS A 8 6.48 -13.60 -9.63
C LYS A 8 6.74 -12.32 -10.39
N ILE A 9 6.61 -12.38 -11.72
CA ILE A 9 6.84 -11.23 -12.60
C ILE A 9 5.78 -10.15 -12.32
N LEU A 10 4.50 -10.51 -12.21
CA LEU A 10 3.40 -9.59 -11.89
C LEU A 10 3.61 -8.92 -10.52
N GLY A 11 3.89 -9.69 -9.47
CA GLY A 11 4.06 -9.14 -8.11
C GLY A 11 5.36 -8.35 -7.93
N GLY A 12 6.46 -8.86 -8.49
CA GLY A 12 7.78 -8.22 -8.44
C GLY A 12 7.81 -6.91 -9.23
N LEU A 13 7.37 -6.95 -10.50
CA LEU A 13 7.28 -5.76 -11.35
C LEU A 13 6.25 -4.77 -10.80
N GLY A 14 5.13 -5.26 -10.26
CA GLY A 14 4.11 -4.42 -9.62
C GLY A 14 4.67 -3.62 -8.44
N SER A 15 5.47 -4.28 -7.59
CA SER A 15 6.14 -3.62 -6.45
C SER A 15 7.21 -2.62 -6.89
N ILE A 16 7.98 -2.95 -7.93
CA ILE A 16 8.98 -2.04 -8.53
C ILE A 16 8.31 -0.81 -9.13
N PHE A 17 7.22 -0.99 -9.87
CA PHE A 17 6.48 0.12 -10.50
C PHE A 17 5.91 1.10 -9.46
N ILE A 18 5.50 0.62 -8.28
CA ILE A 18 5.09 1.49 -7.18
C ILE A 18 6.26 2.33 -6.66
N ILE A 19 7.47 1.74 -6.53
CA ILE A 19 8.67 2.49 -6.10
C ILE A 19 9.01 3.59 -7.12
N PHE A 20 8.93 3.29 -8.41
CA PHE A 20 9.14 4.26 -9.50
C PHE A 20 7.96 5.22 -9.71
N GLY A 21 6.89 5.10 -8.93
CA GLY A 21 5.74 6.02 -8.96
C GLY A 21 6.12 7.48 -8.63
N PHE A 22 7.28 7.70 -8.01
CA PHE A 22 7.79 9.04 -7.68
C PHE A 22 8.39 9.79 -8.88
N VAL A 23 8.55 9.15 -10.04
CA VAL A 23 9.09 9.81 -11.24
C VAL A 23 8.11 10.87 -11.76
N PRO A 24 8.52 12.15 -11.89
CA PRO A 24 7.66 13.19 -12.44
C PRO A 24 7.16 12.81 -13.85
N TRP A 25 5.93 13.21 -14.17
CA TRP A 25 5.23 13.03 -15.48
C TRP A 25 4.70 11.62 -15.76
N ILE A 26 5.49 10.55 -15.58
CA ILE A 26 5.05 9.17 -15.90
C ILE A 26 4.70 8.33 -14.67
N GLY A 27 5.09 8.78 -13.47
CA GLY A 27 4.92 8.03 -12.23
C GLY A 27 3.49 7.66 -11.88
N TRP A 28 2.51 8.49 -12.26
CA TRP A 28 1.08 8.18 -12.05
C TRP A 28 0.61 6.97 -12.87
N LEU A 29 1.03 6.87 -14.14
CA LEU A 29 0.75 5.71 -15.00
C LEU A 29 1.43 4.44 -14.47
N LEU A 30 2.71 4.55 -14.08
CA LEU A 30 3.44 3.42 -13.48
C LEU A 30 2.80 2.96 -12.18
N SER A 31 2.33 3.88 -11.34
CA SER A 31 1.67 3.53 -10.08
C SER A 31 0.37 2.76 -10.32
N ILE A 32 -0.45 3.19 -11.28
CA ILE A 32 -1.68 2.49 -11.66
C ILE A 32 -1.35 1.08 -12.18
N ALA A 33 -0.42 0.98 -13.13
CA ALA A 33 0.03 -0.31 -13.66
C ALA A 33 0.56 -1.21 -12.54
N GLY A 34 1.38 -0.67 -11.64
CA GLY A 34 1.97 -1.39 -10.51
C GLY A 34 0.91 -1.96 -9.55
N ILE A 35 -0.08 -1.15 -9.19
CA ILE A 35 -1.21 -1.58 -8.35
C ILE A 35 -2.00 -2.68 -9.04
N VAL A 36 -2.35 -2.51 -10.33
CA VAL A 36 -3.10 -3.53 -11.09
C VAL A 36 -2.34 -4.86 -11.13
N LEU A 37 -1.04 -4.82 -11.42
CA LEU A 37 -0.17 -6.00 -11.43
C LEU A 37 -0.14 -6.71 -10.06
N LEU A 38 -0.01 -5.94 -8.97
CA LEU A 38 -0.07 -6.48 -7.60
C LEU A 38 -1.43 -7.11 -7.28
N PHE A 39 -2.53 -6.48 -7.69
CA PHE A 39 -3.86 -7.06 -7.52
C PHE A 39 -4.01 -8.40 -8.24
N ILE A 40 -3.52 -8.48 -9.48
CA ILE A 40 -3.53 -9.74 -10.24
C ILE A 40 -2.66 -10.79 -9.54
N ALA A 41 -1.45 -10.42 -9.08
CA ALA A 41 -0.56 -11.33 -8.36
C ALA A 41 -1.21 -11.86 -7.07
N MET A 42 -1.80 -10.99 -6.26
CA MET A 42 -2.52 -11.37 -5.03
C MET A 42 -3.72 -12.27 -5.31
N ASN A 43 -4.48 -11.99 -6.37
CA ASN A 43 -5.61 -12.83 -6.75
C ASN A 43 -5.15 -14.22 -7.18
N LYS A 44 -4.08 -14.32 -7.98
CA LYS A 44 -3.51 -15.60 -8.39
C LYS A 44 -2.97 -16.39 -7.20
N LEU A 45 -2.24 -15.75 -6.27
CA LEU A 45 -1.75 -16.42 -5.06
C LEU A 45 -2.91 -16.86 -4.14
N ALA A 46 -3.96 -16.07 -4.01
CA ALA A 46 -5.16 -16.45 -3.26
C ALA A 46 -5.83 -17.69 -3.86
N GLN A 47 -5.86 -17.82 -5.19
CA GLN A 47 -6.35 -19.01 -5.87
C GLN A 47 -5.39 -20.20 -5.71
N ALA A 48 -4.08 -19.97 -5.86
CA ALA A 48 -3.05 -21.00 -5.73
C ALA A 48 -3.04 -21.65 -4.33
N PHE A 49 -3.19 -20.84 -3.27
CA PHE A 49 -3.25 -21.32 -1.89
C PHE A 49 -4.67 -21.65 -1.43
N SER A 50 -5.68 -21.51 -2.30
CA SER A 50 -7.10 -21.67 -1.96
C SER A 50 -7.56 -20.87 -0.72
N ASP A 51 -6.90 -19.76 -0.44
CA ASP A 51 -7.21 -18.86 0.68
C ASP A 51 -7.55 -17.45 0.18
N LYS A 52 -8.86 -17.18 0.12
CA LYS A 52 -9.40 -15.86 -0.28
C LYS A 52 -8.99 -14.73 0.69
N ASN A 53 -8.56 -15.05 1.91
CA ASN A 53 -8.15 -14.04 2.87
C ASN A 53 -6.91 -13.26 2.41
N ILE A 54 -6.03 -13.85 1.60
CA ILE A 54 -4.87 -13.16 1.03
C ILE A 54 -5.33 -11.94 0.21
N PHE A 55 -6.18 -12.19 -0.79
CA PHE A 55 -6.70 -11.13 -1.65
C PHE A 55 -7.61 -10.17 -0.88
N ASN A 56 -8.51 -10.69 -0.03
CA ASN A 56 -9.46 -9.85 0.71
C ASN A 56 -8.76 -8.89 1.67
N LYS A 57 -7.71 -9.33 2.37
CA LYS A 57 -6.93 -8.46 3.25
C LYS A 57 -6.15 -7.43 2.46
N PHE A 58 -5.56 -7.80 1.33
CA PHE A 58 -4.89 -6.85 0.45
C PHE A 58 -5.87 -5.77 -0.08
N LEU A 59 -7.02 -6.20 -0.59
CA LEU A 59 -8.09 -5.30 -1.06
C LEU A 59 -8.60 -4.40 0.07
N THR A 60 -8.82 -4.93 1.26
CA THR A 60 -9.27 -4.15 2.42
C THR A 60 -8.22 -3.09 2.80
N GLY A 61 -6.93 -3.45 2.83
CA GLY A 61 -5.84 -2.49 3.05
C GLY A 61 -5.82 -1.38 2.01
N PHE A 62 -6.03 -1.72 0.74
CA PHE A 62 -6.14 -0.76 -0.36
C PHE A 62 -7.33 0.18 -0.19
N LEU A 63 -8.53 -0.35 0.03
CA LEU A 63 -9.75 0.45 0.21
C LEU A 63 -9.64 1.40 1.40
N VAL A 64 -9.11 0.92 2.54
CA VAL A 64 -8.91 1.75 3.73
C VAL A 64 -7.90 2.87 3.47
N SER A 65 -6.79 2.55 2.80
CA SER A 65 -5.74 3.54 2.47
C SER A 65 -6.28 4.60 1.52
N THR A 66 -7.00 4.20 0.47
CA THR A 66 -7.64 5.12 -0.49
C THR A 66 -8.71 5.98 0.20
N ALA A 67 -9.54 5.41 1.09
CA ALA A 67 -10.51 6.17 1.87
C ALA A 67 -9.84 7.22 2.77
N GLY A 68 -8.70 6.88 3.38
CA GLY A 68 -7.88 7.83 4.15
C GLY A 68 -7.36 8.98 3.29
N ILE A 69 -6.83 8.70 2.10
CA ILE A 69 -6.36 9.73 1.15
C ILE A 69 -7.51 10.63 0.70
N LEU A 70 -8.65 10.06 0.31
CA LEU A 70 -9.83 10.83 -0.11
C LEU A 70 -10.34 11.74 1.01
N THR A 71 -10.39 11.22 2.24
CA THR A 71 -10.74 12.01 3.43
C THR A 71 -9.76 13.16 3.61
N GLY A 72 -8.45 12.89 3.52
CA GLY A 72 -7.41 13.92 3.63
C GLY A 72 -7.53 15.01 2.56
N ILE A 73 -7.80 14.63 1.30
CA ILE A 73 -7.96 15.60 0.19
C ILE A 73 -9.20 16.45 0.39
N ILE A 74 -10.37 15.84 0.62
CA ILE A 74 -11.64 16.56 0.76
C ILE A 74 -11.52 17.56 1.92
N PHE A 75 -11.20 17.07 3.12
CA PHE A 75 -11.14 17.91 4.30
C PHE A 75 -9.95 18.88 4.29
N GLY A 76 -8.83 18.50 3.68
CA GLY A 76 -7.69 19.38 3.46
C GLY A 76 -8.05 20.56 2.54
N MET A 77 -8.77 20.32 1.45
CA MET A 77 -9.27 21.39 0.57
C MET A 77 -10.26 22.29 1.29
N PHE A 78 -11.20 21.73 2.07
CA PHE A 78 -12.13 22.52 2.89
C PHE A 78 -11.39 23.42 3.90
N SER A 79 -10.27 22.95 4.48
CA SER A 79 -9.46 23.73 5.42
C SER A 79 -8.77 24.95 4.78
N MET A 80 -8.61 24.97 3.46
CA MET A 80 -7.99 26.08 2.72
C MET A 80 -9.00 27.17 2.33
N ILE A 81 -10.31 26.90 2.36
CA ILE A 81 -11.36 27.86 1.98
C ILE A 81 -11.30 29.17 2.79
N PRO A 82 -11.13 29.15 4.13
CA PRO A 82 -10.97 30.38 4.91
C PRO A 82 -9.74 31.20 4.51
N LEU A 83 -8.65 30.53 4.11
CA LEU A 83 -7.41 31.17 3.65
C LEU A 83 -7.62 31.86 2.29
N MET A 84 -8.46 31.30 1.42
CA MET A 84 -8.72 31.83 0.07
C MET A 84 -9.70 33.00 0.04
N MET A 85 -10.67 33.09 0.97
CA MET A 85 -11.64 34.20 0.99
C MET A 85 -11.26 35.37 1.92
N GLY A 86 -10.12 35.30 2.62
CA GLY A 86 -9.60 36.39 3.46
C GLY A 86 -10.53 36.80 4.61
N ASN A 87 -10.42 38.07 5.04
CA ASN A 87 -11.14 38.62 6.20
C ASN A 87 -12.68 38.70 6.05
N SER A 88 -13.25 38.24 4.93
CA SER A 88 -14.70 38.24 4.70
C SER A 88 -15.43 37.17 5.53
N TYR A 89 -14.72 36.16 6.06
CA TYR A 89 -15.27 35.17 6.98
C TYR A 89 -15.23 35.65 8.44
N HIS A 90 -16.07 36.62 8.80
CA HIS A 90 -16.24 37.08 10.18
C HIS A 90 -16.94 36.06 11.12
N GLY A 91 -17.30 34.87 10.62
CA GLY A 91 -18.11 33.89 11.36
C GLY A 91 -17.36 32.66 11.89
N MET A 92 -16.10 32.42 11.50
CA MET A 92 -15.35 31.24 11.93
C MET A 92 -14.10 31.66 12.71
N ASN A 93 -14.13 31.42 14.03
CA ASN A 93 -12.99 31.69 14.90
C ASN A 93 -11.73 30.95 14.39
N LEU A 94 -10.66 31.68 14.05
CA LEU A 94 -9.33 31.17 13.68
C LEU A 94 -8.79 30.00 14.52
N PRO A 95 -9.00 29.89 15.85
CA PRO A 95 -8.58 28.70 16.59
C PRO A 95 -9.35 27.42 16.19
N PHE A 96 -10.61 27.51 15.76
CA PHE A 96 -11.43 26.35 15.42
C PHE A 96 -10.94 25.64 14.14
N SER A 97 -10.41 26.38 13.16
CA SER A 97 -9.86 25.81 11.93
C SER A 97 -8.57 25.03 12.17
N GLY A 98 -7.72 25.48 13.10
CA GLY A 98 -6.48 24.78 13.47
C GLY A 98 -6.73 23.46 14.20
N PHE A 99 -7.61 23.44 15.20
CA PHE A 99 -7.96 22.21 15.91
C PHE A 99 -8.65 21.18 15.00
N MET A 100 -9.49 21.64 14.06
CA MET A 100 -10.14 20.78 13.08
C MET A 100 -9.11 20.11 12.16
N LEU A 101 -8.10 20.85 11.68
CA LEU A 101 -7.01 20.31 10.85
C LEU A 101 -6.21 19.22 11.56
N ILE A 102 -5.87 19.44 12.83
CA ILE A 102 -5.16 18.45 13.66
C ILE A 102 -6.02 17.20 13.85
N PHE A 103 -7.31 17.37 14.11
CA PHE A 103 -8.25 16.25 14.28
C PHE A 103 -8.39 15.42 12.98
N ILE A 104 -8.52 16.06 11.83
CA ILE A 104 -8.55 15.40 10.52
C ILE A 104 -7.24 14.66 10.26
N PHE A 105 -6.10 15.29 10.54
CA PHE A 105 -4.78 14.67 10.38
C PHE A 105 -4.66 13.39 11.21
N LEU A 106 -5.12 13.40 12.47
CA LEU A 106 -5.15 12.22 13.32
C LEU A 106 -6.04 11.10 12.76
N ILE A 107 -7.20 11.43 12.19
CA ILE A 107 -8.08 10.45 11.53
C ILE A 107 -7.40 9.83 10.32
N VAL A 108 -6.84 10.65 9.42
CA VAL A 108 -6.16 10.17 8.21
C VAL A 108 -4.95 9.31 8.57
N TYR A 109 -4.20 9.72 9.59
CA TYR A 109 -3.08 8.95 10.12
C TYR A 109 -3.52 7.60 10.70
N ALA A 110 -4.58 7.57 11.51
CA ALA A 110 -5.14 6.34 12.06
C ALA A 110 -5.62 5.39 10.94
N LEU A 111 -6.33 5.91 9.93
CA LEU A 111 -6.76 5.14 8.76
C LEU A 111 -5.56 4.58 7.99
N SER A 112 -4.49 5.35 7.85
CA SER A 112 -3.27 4.88 7.17
C SER A 112 -2.60 3.73 7.92
N ILE A 113 -2.56 3.78 9.25
CA ILE A 113 -2.06 2.65 10.08
C ILE A 113 -2.94 1.42 9.91
N VAL A 114 -4.27 1.58 9.94
CA VAL A 114 -5.21 0.47 9.76
C VAL A 114 -5.07 -0.15 8.37
N GLY A 115 -4.89 0.67 7.31
CA GLY A 115 -4.62 0.19 5.95
C GLY A 115 -3.36 -0.67 5.89
N MET A 116 -2.26 -0.19 6.48
CA MET A 116 -0.99 -0.93 6.54
C MET A 116 -1.06 -2.18 7.43
N TYR A 117 -1.92 -2.18 8.44
CA TYR A 117 -2.17 -3.36 9.25
C TYR A 117 -2.76 -4.50 8.42
N PHE A 118 -3.73 -4.21 7.54
CA PHE A 118 -4.30 -5.22 6.65
C PHE A 118 -3.27 -5.74 5.63
N TYR A 119 -2.43 -4.86 5.07
CA TYR A 119 -1.32 -5.30 4.22
C TYR A 119 -0.33 -6.21 4.95
N ARG A 120 0.02 -5.86 6.19
CA ARG A 120 0.86 -6.72 7.03
C ARG A 120 0.23 -8.09 7.27
N GLN A 121 -1.08 -8.15 7.53
CA GLN A 121 -1.76 -9.43 7.68
C GLN A 121 -1.74 -10.25 6.37
N CYS A 122 -1.96 -9.61 5.21
CA CYS A 122 -1.84 -10.28 3.92
C CYS A 122 -0.45 -10.89 3.72
N PHE A 123 0.61 -10.12 3.96
CA PHE A 123 1.97 -10.62 3.76
C PHE A 123 2.39 -11.65 4.80
N ASN A 124 1.83 -11.62 6.01
CA ASN A 124 2.01 -12.70 6.97
C ASN A 124 1.35 -14.01 6.51
N LEU A 125 0.18 -13.95 5.86
CA LEU A 125 -0.43 -15.14 5.24
C LEU A 125 0.47 -15.67 4.12
N LEU A 126 0.97 -14.80 3.25
CA LEU A 126 1.90 -15.21 2.20
C LEU A 126 3.16 -15.85 2.77
N HIS A 127 3.74 -15.30 3.84
CA HIS A 127 4.85 -15.93 4.54
C HIS A 127 4.49 -17.33 5.07
N HIS A 128 3.30 -17.50 5.64
CA HIS A 128 2.85 -18.81 6.15
C HIS A 128 2.76 -19.86 5.04
N TYR A 129 2.23 -19.51 3.87
CA TYR A 129 2.09 -20.43 2.75
C TYR A 129 3.39 -20.66 1.97
N THR A 130 4.20 -19.62 1.77
CA THR A 130 5.42 -19.68 0.96
C THR A 130 6.67 -20.04 1.77
N GLN A 131 6.59 -19.93 3.10
CA GLN A 131 7.72 -20.00 4.04
C GLN A 131 8.84 -18.97 3.77
N ILE A 132 8.57 -17.95 2.95
CA ILE A 132 9.54 -16.88 2.62
C ILE A 132 9.44 -15.77 3.68
N ASN A 133 10.52 -15.58 4.45
CA ASN A 133 10.58 -14.56 5.51
C ASN A 133 10.47 -13.11 4.97
N LEU A 134 10.80 -12.87 3.71
CA LEU A 134 10.77 -11.54 3.09
C LEU A 134 9.36 -10.95 3.04
N PHE A 135 8.31 -11.76 2.85
CA PHE A 135 6.92 -11.25 2.91
C PHE A 135 6.59 -10.70 4.30
N ARG A 136 6.92 -11.46 5.36
CA ARG A 136 6.74 -11.01 6.74
C ARG A 136 7.53 -9.75 7.03
N LEU A 137 8.78 -9.69 6.55
CA LEU A 137 9.66 -8.54 6.73
C LEU A 137 9.08 -7.30 6.02
N ALA A 138 8.67 -7.43 4.75
CA ALA A 138 8.03 -6.37 3.98
C ALA A 138 6.83 -5.77 4.71
N GLY A 139 5.92 -6.61 5.21
CA GLY A 139 4.74 -6.17 5.96
C GLY A 139 5.07 -5.50 7.29
N ALA A 140 6.12 -5.97 7.98
CA ALA A 140 6.57 -5.35 9.22
C ALA A 140 7.17 -3.95 8.96
N PHE A 141 8.03 -3.82 7.94
CA PHE A 141 8.63 -2.54 7.56
C PHE A 141 7.58 -1.53 7.10
N MET A 142 6.60 -1.94 6.29
CA MET A 142 5.51 -1.05 5.88
C MET A 142 4.65 -0.60 7.06
N PHE A 143 4.31 -1.52 7.98
CA PHE A 143 3.49 -1.19 9.15
C PHE A 143 4.20 -0.26 10.13
N TRP A 144 5.41 -0.63 10.57
CA TRP A 144 6.19 0.21 11.48
C TRP A 144 6.64 1.51 10.82
N GLY A 145 6.85 1.48 9.50
CA GLY A 145 7.09 2.69 8.72
C GLY A 145 5.90 3.64 8.76
N ALA A 146 4.67 3.16 8.55
CA ALA A 146 3.48 4.00 8.66
C ALA A 146 3.26 4.56 10.07
N VAL A 147 3.53 3.77 11.12
CA VAL A 147 3.51 4.27 12.49
C VAL A 147 4.60 5.35 12.69
N GLY A 148 5.81 5.11 12.18
CA GLY A 148 6.95 6.02 12.31
C GLY A 148 6.96 7.23 11.37
N VAL A 149 5.97 7.41 10.49
CA VAL A 149 5.94 8.53 9.51
C VAL A 149 5.95 9.89 10.21
N ILE A 150 5.31 10.01 11.37
CA ILE A 150 5.27 11.24 12.15
C ILE A 150 6.66 11.61 12.71
N VAL A 151 7.56 10.63 12.87
CA VAL A 151 8.91 10.82 13.42
C VAL A 151 9.87 11.22 12.28
N PHE A 152 9.87 12.50 11.90
CA PHE A 152 10.82 13.08 10.94
C PHE A 152 10.86 12.41 9.55
N GLY A 153 9.77 11.76 9.12
CA GLY A 153 9.70 11.11 7.81
C GLY A 153 10.55 9.84 7.68
N LEU A 154 11.20 9.37 8.76
CA LEU A 154 11.92 8.08 8.78
C LEU A 154 11.01 6.91 8.40
N GLY A 155 9.72 7.03 8.76
CA GLY A 155 8.70 6.08 8.36
C GLY A 155 8.54 5.91 6.85
N ALA A 156 8.74 6.97 6.05
CA ALA A 156 8.65 6.89 4.60
C ALA A 156 9.76 6.01 4.01
N ILE A 157 10.98 6.13 4.56
CA ILE A 157 12.12 5.28 4.16
C ILE A 157 11.83 3.82 4.51
N ALA A 158 11.29 3.55 5.70
CA ALA A 158 10.91 2.20 6.10
C ALA A 158 9.83 1.59 5.18
N ILE A 159 8.83 2.38 4.75
CA ILE A 159 7.82 1.94 3.78
C ILE A 159 8.46 1.62 2.42
N LEU A 160 9.39 2.45 1.93
CA LEU A 160 10.13 2.20 0.69
C LEU A 160 10.93 0.90 0.76
N VAL A 161 11.65 0.68 1.86
CA VAL A 161 12.36 -0.59 2.10
C VAL A 161 11.38 -1.77 2.10
N GLY A 162 10.19 -1.60 2.69
CA GLY A 162 9.11 -2.58 2.64
C GLY A 162 8.70 -2.97 1.22
N TRP A 163 8.55 -1.99 0.31
CA TRP A 163 8.22 -2.26 -1.10
C TRP A 163 9.34 -3.01 -1.83
N ILE A 164 10.60 -2.67 -1.55
CA ILE A 164 11.76 -3.38 -2.12
C ILE A 164 11.78 -4.83 -1.64
N LEU A 165 11.61 -5.05 -0.33
CA LEU A 165 11.54 -6.40 0.25
C LEU A 165 10.40 -7.22 -0.36
N LEU A 166 9.24 -6.58 -0.61
CA LEU A 166 8.10 -7.22 -1.24
C LEU A 166 8.43 -7.66 -2.68
N ALA A 167 9.10 -6.81 -3.46
CA ALA A 167 9.54 -7.16 -4.81
C ALA A 167 10.47 -8.39 -4.79
N ILE A 168 11.46 -8.39 -3.91
CA ILE A 168 12.40 -9.52 -3.74
C ILE A 168 11.66 -10.78 -3.29
N ALA A 169 10.65 -10.64 -2.41
CA ALA A 169 9.84 -11.77 -1.95
C ALA A 169 9.09 -12.45 -3.11
N PHE A 170 8.51 -11.67 -4.03
CA PHE A 170 7.84 -12.24 -5.21
C PHE A 170 8.81 -12.95 -6.15
N PHE A 171 9.99 -12.37 -6.41
CA PHE A 171 11.00 -13.03 -7.23
C PHE A 171 11.58 -14.29 -6.57
N SER A 172 11.53 -14.36 -5.24
CA SER A 172 11.99 -15.53 -4.47
C SER A 172 10.99 -16.68 -4.41
N LEU A 173 9.76 -16.51 -4.92
CA LEU A 173 8.81 -17.63 -5.00
C LEU A 173 9.43 -18.79 -5.81
N PRO A 174 9.14 -20.06 -5.51
CA PRO A 174 9.63 -21.17 -6.32
C PRO A 174 8.98 -21.15 -7.71
N GLU A 175 9.76 -21.42 -8.76
CA GLU A 175 9.23 -21.62 -10.10
C GLU A 175 8.71 -23.06 -10.18
N HIS A 176 7.40 -23.25 -10.34
CA HIS A 176 6.92 -24.54 -10.81
C HIS A 176 7.15 -24.59 -12.31
N HIS A 177 8.28 -25.20 -12.70
CA HIS A 177 8.43 -25.77 -14.02
C HIS A 177 7.48 -26.97 -14.10
N GLU A 178 6.42 -26.86 -14.90
CA GLU A 178 5.85 -28.05 -15.52
C GLU A 178 6.92 -28.60 -16.48
N GLU A 179 7.85 -29.38 -15.94
CA GLU A 179 8.64 -30.30 -16.75
C GLU A 179 7.99 -31.67 -16.62
N LYS A 180 7.01 -31.95 -17.51
CA LYS A 180 6.71 -33.32 -17.92
C LYS A 180 5.98 -33.36 -19.26
N ASN A 181 6.76 -33.33 -20.35
CA ASN A 181 6.85 -34.51 -21.20
C ASN A 181 8.01 -34.39 -22.19
N THR A 182 9.14 -35.00 -21.82
CA THR A 182 9.93 -35.80 -22.75
C THR A 182 9.19 -37.12 -22.98
N ALA A 183 8.73 -37.36 -24.20
CA ALA A 183 8.73 -38.65 -24.92
C ALA A 183 8.02 -38.47 -26.26
#